data_AF-A0AA35WVU8-F1
#
_entry.id   AF-A0AA35WVU8-F1
#
_cell.length_a   1.000
_cell.length_b   1.000
_cell.length_c   1.000
_cell.angle_alpha   90.00
_cell.angle_beta   90.00
_cell.angle_gamma   90.00
#
_symmetry.space_group_name_H-M   'P 1'
#
loop_
_entity.id
_entity.type
_entity.pdbx_description
1 polymer ?
#
loop_
_entity_poly.entity_id
_entity_poly.type
_entity_poly.pdbx_seq_one_letter_code
_entity_poly.pdbx_strand_id
1 'polypeptide(L)'
;AVQATSTPTSTGAPAVASCKRGTEDGGGEEVRQCQAALQALELREKRLMPEVADLRTELRASCAAQPTTSPHPEAVVAELEESLRQAEEAVQAVQGERDDLREGVEKMKDELVSLQRSNSLLARRKQQWMEVASQTRVVLEENRNLMSQYKAQQLAISELRTKHHTKVAELEGELAEVNEVKKSLEYEVEQLMEGQALLFHQISRLTGVSLISHGATSPESVQHVASLLEWFGHDQRRQLAAWQEQTASLEREKQVLVGKVGEAKAVTSKFEGELGQVQRVVQEGEETVARLRDQLEELHEREEATQLQMAHALTQVDKALSERDIYARLAKRWQEKGEGEATKVVDEAQHQ
;
A
#
# COMPACT_ATOMS: atom_id res chain seq x y z
N ALA A 1 -19.04 41.51 -8.04
CA ALA A 1 -19.85 40.72 -7.09
C ALA A 1 -18.97 39.56 -6.63
N VAL A 2 -18.53 39.40 -5.38
CA VAL A 2 -18.80 39.98 -4.06
C VAL A 2 -17.46 39.90 -3.31
N GLN A 3 -16.80 41.03 -3.05
CA GLN A 3 -16.47 41.55 -1.71
C GLN A 3 -16.22 40.50 -0.60
N ALA A 4 -14.97 40.42 -0.13
CA ALA A 4 -14.67 39.94 1.22
C ALA A 4 -14.07 41.10 2.02
N THR A 5 -14.86 41.55 2.98
CA THR A 5 -14.66 42.67 3.88
C THR A 5 -13.67 42.34 4.99
N SER A 6 -12.83 43.33 5.29
CA SER A 6 -12.02 43.45 6.49
C SER A 6 -12.78 44.14 7.64
N THR A 7 -12.26 43.97 8.87
CA THR A 7 -12.38 44.81 10.09
C THR A 7 -13.25 44.21 11.26
N PRO A 8 -13.12 44.67 12.53
CA PRO A 8 -12.31 44.01 13.57
C PRO A 8 -12.91 44.00 15.01
N THR A 9 -12.13 43.48 15.97
CA THR A 9 -12.00 43.85 17.41
C THR A 9 -13.03 43.42 18.49
N SER A 10 -12.42 42.99 19.62
CA SER A 10 -12.87 43.10 21.03
C SER A 10 -13.88 42.04 21.51
N THR A 11 -13.73 41.30 22.64
CA THR A 11 -13.14 41.64 23.95
C THR A 11 -13.00 40.37 24.81
N GLY A 12 -11.91 40.23 25.57
CA GLY A 12 -11.89 39.75 26.96
C GLY A 12 -12.22 38.29 27.31
N ALA A 13 -11.18 37.45 27.47
CA ALA A 13 -11.06 36.50 28.59
C ALA A 13 -9.57 36.12 28.78
N PRO A 14 -9.11 35.91 30.02
CA PRO A 14 -7.69 35.95 30.34
C PRO A 14 -6.94 34.74 29.79
N ALA A 15 -5.79 35.02 29.21
CA ALA A 15 -4.76 34.03 28.96
C ALA A 15 -4.32 33.44 30.30
N VAL A 16 -4.89 32.28 30.66
CA VAL A 16 -4.26 31.38 31.62
C VAL A 16 -2.97 30.94 30.95
N ALA A 17 -1.87 31.44 31.52
CA ALA A 17 -0.52 31.12 31.12
C ALA A 17 -0.41 29.61 30.89
N SER A 18 -0.25 29.26 29.62
CA SER A 18 0.18 27.94 29.20
C SER A 18 1.59 27.78 29.75
N CYS A 19 1.71 27.20 30.95
CA CYS A 19 2.93 26.59 31.44
C CYS A 19 3.19 25.35 30.57
N LYS A 20 3.56 25.57 29.31
CA LYS A 20 4.42 24.66 28.56
C LYS A 20 5.79 24.74 29.20
N ARG A 21 5.95 24.03 30.31
CA ARG A 21 7.26 23.56 30.76
C ARG A 21 7.25 22.07 30.46
N GLY A 22 8.08 21.67 29.49
CA GLY A 22 8.20 20.29 29.06
C GLY A 22 8.49 19.40 30.27
N THR A 23 7.56 18.51 30.58
CA THR A 23 7.73 17.46 31.59
C THR A 23 8.44 16.28 30.94
N GLU A 24 9.72 16.45 30.66
CA GLU A 24 10.64 15.31 30.49
C GLU A 24 11.27 14.90 31.83
N ASP A 25 11.09 15.67 32.91
CA ASP A 25 11.74 15.46 34.21
C ASP A 25 10.78 15.28 35.42
N GLY A 26 9.45 15.37 35.22
CA GLY A 26 8.48 15.39 36.33
C GLY A 26 8.49 14.15 37.23
N GLY A 27 8.57 12.95 36.63
CA GLY A 27 8.66 11.70 37.40
C GLY A 27 10.02 11.49 38.10
N GLY A 28 11.08 12.14 37.61
CA GLY A 28 12.41 12.07 38.22
C GLY A 28 12.51 12.89 39.50
N GLU A 29 11.82 14.03 39.58
CA GLU A 29 11.73 14.84 40.80
C GLU A 29 10.88 14.17 41.88
N GLU A 30 9.74 13.57 41.52
CA GLU A 30 8.87 12.87 42.47
C GLU A 30 9.55 11.63 43.08
N VAL A 31 10.23 10.82 42.25
CA VAL A 31 10.99 9.66 42.75
C VAL A 31 12.13 10.11 43.68
N ARG A 32 12.85 11.20 43.33
CA ARG A 32 13.89 11.76 44.22
C ARG A 32 13.32 12.27 45.53
N GLN A 33 12.15 12.90 45.52
CA GLN A 33 11.47 13.39 46.72
C GLN A 33 11.02 12.22 47.61
N CYS A 34 10.42 11.17 47.06
CA CYS A 34 10.07 9.97 47.81
C CYS A 34 11.31 9.26 48.39
N GLN A 35 12.42 9.26 47.66
CA GLN A 35 13.67 8.67 48.12
C GLN A 35 14.32 9.47 49.25
N ALA A 36 14.20 10.80 49.23
CA ALA A 36 14.59 11.66 50.34
C ALA A 36 13.67 11.49 51.57
N ALA A 37 12.36 11.31 51.36
CA ALA A 37 11.40 11.02 52.43
C ALA A 37 11.66 9.67 53.11
N LEU A 38 11.98 8.63 52.34
CA LEU A 38 12.42 7.32 52.86
C LEU A 38 13.66 7.45 53.73
N GLN A 39 14.68 8.20 53.28
CA GLN A 39 15.88 8.44 54.08
C GLN A 39 15.60 9.19 55.38
N ALA A 40 14.65 10.14 55.37
CA ALA A 40 14.24 10.86 56.56
C ALA A 40 13.52 9.95 57.58
N LEU A 41 12.65 9.05 57.10
CA LEU A 41 11.96 8.07 57.94
C LEU A 41 12.92 7.03 58.53
N GLU A 42 13.86 6.52 57.74
CA GLU A 42 14.92 5.63 58.25
C GLU A 42 15.77 6.29 59.35
N LEU A 43 16.05 7.59 59.21
CA LEU A 43 16.78 8.34 60.21
C LEU A 43 15.96 8.55 61.49
N ARG A 44 14.64 8.76 61.35
CA ARG A 44 13.69 8.91 62.47
C ARG A 44 13.53 7.59 63.23
N GLU A 45 13.37 6.47 62.52
CA GLU A 45 13.33 5.12 63.11
C GLU A 45 14.61 4.83 63.91
N LYS A 46 15.78 5.13 63.34
CA LYS A 46 17.08 4.96 64.02
C LYS A 46 17.24 5.81 65.29
N ARG A 47 16.52 6.94 65.41
CA ARG A 47 16.54 7.80 66.62
C ARG A 47 15.57 7.34 67.69
N LEU A 48 14.41 6.82 67.30
CA LEU A 48 13.37 6.35 68.22
C LEU A 48 13.73 4.98 68.84
N MET A 49 14.42 4.11 68.10
CA MET A 49 14.77 2.76 68.58
C MET A 49 15.63 2.75 69.87
N PRO A 50 16.65 3.62 70.03
CA PRO A 50 17.35 3.81 71.29
C PRO A 50 16.46 4.35 72.41
N GLU A 51 15.61 5.35 72.13
CA GLU A 51 14.71 5.94 73.14
C GLU A 51 13.73 4.89 73.69
N VAL A 52 13.17 4.03 72.84
CA VAL A 52 12.34 2.87 73.26
C VAL A 52 13.16 1.89 74.11
N ALA A 53 14.43 1.64 73.75
CA ALA A 53 15.30 0.75 74.52
C ALA A 53 15.63 1.33 75.91
N ASP A 54 15.85 2.63 76.00
CA ASP A 54 16.14 3.37 77.24
C ASP A 54 14.89 3.45 78.13
N LEU A 55 13.71 3.76 77.58
CA LEU A 55 12.45 3.72 78.33
C LEU A 55 12.14 2.31 78.86
N ARG A 56 12.43 1.26 78.08
CA ARG A 56 12.29 -0.14 78.54
C ARG A 56 13.25 -0.52 79.65
N THR A 57 14.46 0.06 79.69
CA THR A 57 15.43 -0.21 80.75
C THR A 57 15.12 0.61 82.00
N GLU A 58 14.71 1.87 81.86
CA GLU A 58 14.24 2.73 82.94
C GLU A 58 12.98 2.20 83.61
N LEU A 59 11.98 1.78 82.82
CA LEU A 59 10.76 1.15 83.35
C LEU A 59 11.10 -0.12 84.15
N ARG A 60 11.99 -0.97 83.63
CA ARG A 60 12.46 -2.17 84.34
C ARG A 60 13.20 -1.83 85.64
N ALA A 61 14.02 -0.78 85.64
CA ALA A 61 14.73 -0.33 86.84
C ALA A 61 13.79 0.26 87.89
N SER A 62 12.78 1.03 87.45
CA SER A 62 11.76 1.64 88.32
C SER A 62 10.86 0.58 88.96
N CYS A 63 10.47 -0.46 88.21
CA CYS A 63 9.74 -1.62 88.74
C CYS A 63 10.56 -2.50 89.71
N ALA A 64 11.90 -2.47 89.63
CA ALA A 64 12.78 -3.25 90.49
C ALA A 64 13.13 -2.56 91.83
N ALA A 65 12.89 -1.24 91.94
CA ALA A 65 13.11 -0.49 93.17
C ALA A 65 12.02 -0.76 94.22
N GLN A 66 12.39 -1.19 95.43
CA GLN A 66 11.43 -1.47 96.52
C GLN A 66 10.79 -0.18 97.08
N PRO A 67 9.55 -0.24 97.61
CA PRO A 67 8.79 0.93 98.02
C PRO A 67 9.35 1.51 99.33
N THR A 68 10.30 2.44 99.24
CA THR A 68 10.72 3.26 100.38
C THR A 68 9.86 4.53 100.43
N THR A 69 8.84 4.51 101.29
CA THR A 69 8.17 5.67 101.91
C THR A 69 7.96 6.89 101.00
N SER A 70 7.23 6.75 99.90
CA SER A 70 6.48 7.87 99.30
C SER A 70 5.32 7.30 98.45
N PRO A 71 4.18 8.02 98.32
CA PRO A 71 3.02 7.56 97.55
C PRO A 71 3.17 7.75 96.02
N HIS A 72 4.37 8.08 95.52
CA HIS A 72 4.62 8.41 94.11
C HIS A 72 5.19 7.32 93.16
N PRO A 73 5.63 6.11 93.57
CA PRO A 73 6.31 5.19 92.65
C PRO A 73 5.37 4.60 91.58
N GLU A 74 4.10 4.36 91.92
CA GLU A 74 3.11 3.83 90.95
C GLU A 74 2.79 4.84 89.84
N ALA A 75 2.75 6.13 90.16
CA ALA A 75 2.51 7.19 89.18
C ALA A 75 3.68 7.31 88.17
N VAL A 76 4.92 7.15 88.64
CA VAL A 76 6.12 7.20 87.79
C VAL A 76 6.19 5.97 86.86
N VAL A 77 5.81 4.79 87.36
CA VAL A 77 5.74 3.58 86.53
C VAL A 77 4.67 3.74 85.44
N ALA A 78 3.48 4.24 85.78
CA ALA A 78 2.40 4.46 84.82
C ALA A 78 2.77 5.50 83.74
N GLU A 79 3.45 6.59 84.10
CA GLU A 79 3.95 7.58 83.13
C GLU A 79 5.01 7.00 82.18
N LEU A 80 5.90 6.13 82.69
CA LEU A 80 6.92 5.45 81.87
C LEU A 80 6.31 4.39 80.95
N GLU A 81 5.30 3.65 81.39
CA GLU A 81 4.54 2.70 80.56
C GLU A 81 3.83 3.42 79.41
N GLU A 82 3.18 4.53 79.71
CA GLU A 82 2.48 5.33 78.71
C GLU A 82 3.46 5.99 77.72
N SER A 83 4.59 6.50 78.21
CA SER A 83 5.66 7.05 77.35
C SER A 83 6.28 5.98 76.45
N LEU A 84 6.49 4.77 76.99
CA LEU A 84 6.98 3.63 76.22
C LEU A 84 5.96 3.19 75.15
N ARG A 85 4.67 3.10 75.50
CA ARG A 85 3.59 2.78 74.56
C ARG A 85 3.56 3.79 73.41
N GLN A 86 3.62 5.09 73.72
CA GLN A 86 3.64 6.15 72.71
C GLN A 86 4.88 6.10 71.80
N ALA A 87 6.05 5.78 72.37
CA ALA A 87 7.28 5.63 71.59
C ALA A 87 7.26 4.39 70.69
N GLU A 88 6.70 3.27 71.16
CA GLU A 88 6.50 2.04 70.37
C GLU A 88 5.48 2.26 69.23
N GLU A 89 4.39 2.98 69.50
CA GLU A 89 3.40 3.38 68.49
C GLU A 89 4.02 4.32 67.44
N ALA A 90 4.88 5.25 67.85
CA ALA A 90 5.60 6.13 66.93
C ALA A 90 6.57 5.35 66.03
N VAL A 91 7.25 4.31 66.54
CA VAL A 91 8.11 3.43 65.73
C VAL A 91 7.27 2.64 64.73
N GLN A 92 6.14 2.06 65.15
CA GLN A 92 5.25 1.33 64.24
C GLN A 92 4.66 2.24 63.15
N ALA A 93 4.26 3.46 63.49
CA ALA A 93 3.77 4.44 62.52
C ALA A 93 4.84 4.81 61.48
N VAL A 94 6.09 5.06 61.91
CA VAL A 94 7.20 5.35 61.00
C VAL A 94 7.54 4.16 60.10
N GLN A 95 7.46 2.93 60.62
CA GLN A 95 7.65 1.72 59.82
C GLN A 95 6.54 1.55 58.76
N GLY A 96 5.27 1.80 59.14
CA GLY A 96 4.15 1.81 58.20
C GLY A 96 4.32 2.84 57.10
N GLU A 97 4.61 4.10 57.45
CA GLU A 97 4.85 5.18 56.48
C GLU A 97 6.01 4.86 55.52
N ARG A 98 7.08 4.22 56.03
CA ARG A 98 8.23 3.79 55.22
C ARG A 98 7.82 2.71 54.23
N ASP A 99 7.09 1.70 54.68
CA ASP A 99 6.68 0.57 53.84
C ASP A 99 5.69 1.04 52.75
N ASP A 100 4.76 1.94 53.10
CA ASP A 100 3.83 2.57 52.16
C ASP A 100 4.56 3.41 51.09
N LEU A 101 5.53 4.24 51.50
CA LEU A 101 6.35 5.01 50.56
C LEU A 101 7.19 4.11 49.66
N ARG A 102 7.69 2.99 50.18
CA ARG A 102 8.47 2.02 49.40
C ARG A 102 7.61 1.35 48.33
N GLU A 103 6.40 0.94 48.69
CA GLU A 103 5.44 0.36 47.74
C GLU A 103 5.04 1.38 46.67
N GLY A 104 4.81 2.65 47.06
CA GLY A 104 4.54 3.74 46.12
C GLY A 104 5.67 3.97 45.11
N VAL A 105 6.93 3.95 45.56
CA VAL A 105 8.10 4.10 44.68
C VAL A 105 8.22 2.94 43.68
N GLU A 106 8.01 1.70 44.12
CA GLU A 106 8.06 0.54 43.21
C GLU A 106 6.92 0.59 42.18
N LYS A 107 5.70 0.98 42.57
CA LYS A 107 4.59 1.20 41.62
C LYS A 107 4.93 2.25 40.57
N MET A 108 5.50 3.39 40.97
CA MET A 108 5.92 4.44 40.03
C MET A 108 7.03 3.97 39.08
N LYS A 109 7.96 3.14 39.54
CA LYS A 109 8.99 2.54 38.68
C LYS A 109 8.38 1.59 37.65
N ASP A 110 7.45 0.74 38.06
CA ASP A 110 6.76 -0.18 37.16
C ASP A 110 5.95 0.58 36.10
N GLU A 111 5.26 1.64 36.50
CA GLU A 111 4.56 2.55 35.58
C GLU A 111 5.52 3.22 34.60
N LEU A 112 6.67 3.71 35.06
CA LEU A 112 7.69 4.32 34.21
C LEU A 112 8.21 3.33 33.16
N VAL A 113 8.51 2.09 33.56
CA VAL A 113 8.95 1.02 32.65
C VAL A 113 7.87 0.69 31.63
N SER A 114 6.61 0.61 32.08
CA SER A 114 5.46 0.37 31.21
C SER A 114 5.29 1.48 30.17
N LEU A 115 5.36 2.74 30.60
CA LEU A 115 5.30 3.92 29.72
C LEU A 115 6.46 3.94 28.73
N GLN A 116 7.67 3.61 29.16
CA GLN A 116 8.84 3.57 28.29
C GLN A 116 8.69 2.50 27.19
N ARG A 117 8.15 1.31 27.55
CA ARG A 117 7.81 0.27 26.57
C ARG A 117 6.74 0.75 25.61
N SER A 118 5.65 1.35 26.11
CA SER A 118 4.58 1.92 25.28
C SER A 118 5.11 2.96 24.28
N ASN A 119 6.00 3.85 24.73
CA ASN A 119 6.62 4.87 23.88
C ASN A 119 7.50 4.26 22.78
N SER A 120 8.26 3.19 23.11
CA SER A 120 9.03 2.45 22.10
C SER A 120 8.14 1.79 21.04
N LEU A 121 6.97 1.28 21.43
CA LEU A 121 5.99 0.71 20.50
C LEU A 121 5.35 1.78 19.61
N LEU A 122 5.05 2.96 20.17
CA LEU A 122 4.55 4.10 19.41
C LEU A 122 5.57 4.59 18.38
N ALA A 123 6.86 4.66 18.74
CA ALA A 123 7.92 5.01 17.81
C ALA A 123 8.02 4.01 16.64
N ARG A 124 7.95 2.70 16.94
CA ARG A 124 7.93 1.64 15.91
C ARG A 124 6.71 1.74 15.00
N ARG A 125 5.52 1.95 15.57
CA ARG A 125 4.29 2.16 14.78
C ARG A 125 4.39 3.39 13.89
N LYS A 126 4.93 4.50 14.40
CA LYS A 126 5.15 5.71 13.60
C LYS A 126 6.07 5.45 12.41
N GLN A 127 7.13 4.66 12.61
CA GLN A 127 8.03 4.26 11.53
C GLN A 127 7.30 3.40 10.47
N GLN A 128 6.53 2.40 10.91
CA GLN A 128 5.71 1.57 10.01
C GLN A 128 4.71 2.41 9.20
N TRP A 129 4.05 3.38 9.83
CA TRP A 129 3.14 4.30 9.13
C TRP A 129 3.85 5.14 8.07
N MET A 130 5.07 5.61 8.34
CA MET A 130 5.86 6.35 7.35
C MET A 130 6.26 5.47 6.16
N GLU A 131 6.58 4.20 6.40
CA GLU A 131 6.92 3.23 5.36
C GLU A 131 5.70 2.88 4.49
N VAL A 132 4.54 2.64 5.09
CA VAL A 132 3.29 2.41 4.35
C VAL A 132 2.92 3.65 3.52
N ALA A 133 3.08 4.85 4.07
CA ALA A 133 2.81 6.10 3.34
C ALA A 133 3.76 6.30 2.15
N SER A 134 5.03 5.93 2.26
CA SER A 134 5.99 6.03 1.16
C SER A 134 5.69 5.01 0.06
N GLN A 135 5.40 3.76 0.42
CA GLN A 135 4.99 2.71 -0.50
C GLN A 135 3.71 3.11 -1.25
N THR A 136 2.70 3.63 -0.54
CA THR A 136 1.45 4.12 -1.14
C THR A 136 1.72 5.21 -2.18
N ARG A 137 2.65 6.13 -1.91
CA ARG A 137 3.01 7.20 -2.87
C ARG A 137 3.63 6.63 -4.15
N VAL A 138 4.51 5.64 -4.03
CA VAL A 138 5.13 4.97 -5.18
C VAL A 138 4.06 4.29 -6.03
N VAL A 139 3.18 3.50 -5.41
CA VAL A 139 2.09 2.80 -6.11
C VAL A 139 1.14 3.78 -6.83
N LEU A 140 0.84 4.93 -6.22
CA LEU A 140 0.01 5.96 -6.87
C LEU A 140 0.70 6.56 -8.10
N GLU A 141 2.02 6.78 -8.04
CA GLU A 141 2.80 7.32 -9.16
C GLU A 141 2.92 6.30 -10.30
N GLU A 142 3.16 5.03 -9.99
CA GLU A 142 3.19 3.94 -10.97
C GLU A 142 1.82 3.79 -11.67
N ASN A 143 0.72 3.80 -10.91
CA ASN A 143 -0.63 3.78 -11.48
C ASN A 143 -0.89 4.98 -12.40
N ARG A 144 -0.42 6.17 -12.02
CA ARG A 144 -0.53 7.38 -12.84
C ARG A 144 0.23 7.22 -14.16
N ASN A 145 1.45 6.67 -14.11
CA ASN A 145 2.27 6.40 -15.29
C ASN A 145 1.63 5.35 -16.21
N LEU A 146 1.12 4.25 -15.66
CA LEU A 146 0.39 3.23 -16.42
C LEU A 146 -0.86 3.80 -17.10
N MET A 147 -1.64 4.62 -16.39
CA MET A 147 -2.81 5.29 -16.98
C MET A 147 -2.42 6.26 -18.11
N SER A 148 -1.26 6.93 -18.00
CA SER A 148 -0.74 7.78 -19.07
C SER A 148 -0.31 6.95 -20.29
N GLN A 149 0.42 5.85 -20.08
CA GLN A 149 0.83 4.93 -21.14
C GLN A 149 -0.37 4.31 -21.85
N TYR A 150 -1.38 3.87 -21.12
CA TYR A 150 -2.60 3.31 -21.69
C TYR A 150 -3.33 4.33 -22.58
N LYS A 151 -3.43 5.59 -22.15
CA LYS A 151 -4.01 6.66 -22.98
C LYS A 151 -3.19 6.91 -24.25
N ALA A 152 -1.86 6.93 -24.15
CA ALA A 152 -0.99 7.07 -25.31
C ALA A 152 -1.15 5.90 -26.30
N GLN A 153 -1.27 4.67 -25.80
CA GLN A 153 -1.53 3.49 -26.63
C GLN A 153 -2.90 3.54 -27.30
N GLN A 154 -3.96 3.96 -26.60
CA GLN A 154 -5.30 4.15 -27.18
C GLN A 154 -5.27 5.15 -28.34
N LEU A 155 -4.54 6.26 -28.20
CA LEU A 155 -4.33 7.24 -29.28
C LEU A 155 -3.54 6.64 -30.45
N ALA A 156 -2.44 5.94 -30.18
CA ALA A 156 -1.66 5.29 -31.23
C ALA A 156 -2.49 4.25 -32.02
N ILE A 157 -3.32 3.46 -31.32
CA ILE A 157 -4.21 2.49 -31.95
C ILE A 157 -5.28 3.19 -32.80
N SER A 158 -5.87 4.30 -32.33
CA SER A 158 -6.87 5.01 -33.11
C SER A 158 -6.27 5.63 -34.37
N GLU A 159 -5.07 6.22 -34.28
CA GLU A 159 -4.32 6.73 -35.43
C GLU A 159 -3.92 5.64 -36.42
N LEU A 160 -3.51 4.46 -35.93
CA LEU A 160 -3.21 3.32 -36.80
C LEU A 160 -4.47 2.80 -37.50
N ARG A 161 -5.61 2.76 -36.79
CA ARG A 161 -6.89 2.36 -37.39
C ARG A 161 -7.33 3.32 -38.48
N THR A 162 -7.19 4.62 -38.29
CA THR A 162 -7.56 5.60 -39.33
C THR A 162 -6.64 5.47 -40.54
N LYS A 163 -5.31 5.36 -40.34
CA LYS A 163 -4.35 5.11 -41.43
C LYS A 163 -4.63 3.82 -42.19
N HIS A 164 -5.02 2.76 -41.48
CA HIS A 164 -5.38 1.50 -42.13
C HIS A 164 -6.65 1.65 -42.97
N HIS A 165 -7.70 2.29 -42.45
CA HIS A 165 -8.93 2.53 -43.21
C HIS A 165 -8.70 3.37 -44.46
N THR A 166 -7.89 4.44 -44.36
CA THR A 166 -7.56 5.25 -45.53
C THR A 166 -6.79 4.43 -46.56
N LYS A 167 -5.84 3.60 -46.12
CA LYS A 167 -5.07 2.77 -47.05
C LYS A 167 -5.92 1.69 -47.72
N VAL A 168 -6.84 1.07 -46.99
CA VAL A 168 -7.80 0.12 -47.56
C VAL A 168 -8.67 0.81 -48.60
N ALA A 169 -9.20 2.00 -48.31
CA ALA A 169 -10.01 2.76 -49.26
C ALA A 169 -9.22 3.16 -50.53
N GLU A 170 -7.95 3.56 -50.40
CA GLU A 170 -7.07 3.80 -51.54
C GLU A 170 -6.91 2.54 -52.41
N LEU A 171 -6.62 1.39 -51.80
CA LEU A 171 -6.43 0.13 -52.51
C LEU A 171 -7.73 -0.37 -53.16
N GLU A 172 -8.88 -0.17 -52.52
CA GLU A 172 -10.20 -0.45 -53.10
C GLU A 172 -10.47 0.43 -54.33
N GLY A 173 -10.05 1.70 -54.28
CA GLY A 173 -10.11 2.62 -55.44
C GLY A 173 -9.21 2.17 -56.58
N GLU A 174 -7.94 1.87 -56.31
CA GLU A 174 -6.99 1.35 -57.31
C GLU A 174 -7.53 0.04 -57.94
N LEU A 175 -8.12 -0.86 -57.15
CA LEU A 175 -8.73 -2.09 -57.63
C LEU A 175 -9.95 -1.83 -58.54
N ALA A 176 -10.77 -0.83 -58.22
CA ALA A 176 -11.90 -0.45 -59.05
C ALA A 176 -11.43 0.09 -60.42
N GLU A 177 -10.41 0.94 -60.45
CA GLU A 177 -9.81 1.43 -61.68
C GLU A 177 -9.26 0.30 -62.56
N VAL A 178 -8.53 -0.64 -61.97
CA VAL A 178 -8.02 -1.83 -62.67
C VAL A 178 -9.15 -2.68 -63.24
N ASN A 179 -10.27 -2.84 -62.50
CA ASN A 179 -11.42 -3.59 -62.99
C ASN A 179 -12.13 -2.91 -64.17
N GLU A 180 -12.21 -1.57 -64.19
CA GLU A 180 -12.77 -0.84 -65.34
C GLU A 180 -11.86 -0.93 -66.56
N VAL A 181 -10.55 -0.81 -66.39
CA VAL A 181 -9.58 -1.04 -67.47
C VAL A 181 -9.70 -2.47 -68.01
N LYS A 182 -9.82 -3.46 -67.13
CA LYS A 182 -10.04 -4.86 -67.52
C LYS A 182 -11.30 -5.01 -68.38
N LYS A 183 -12.44 -4.46 -67.97
CA LYS A 183 -13.69 -4.52 -68.75
C LYS A 183 -13.55 -3.86 -70.13
N SER A 184 -12.87 -2.72 -70.20
CA SER A 184 -12.61 -2.04 -71.47
C SER A 184 -11.79 -2.91 -72.42
N LEU A 185 -10.74 -3.55 -71.90
CA LEU A 185 -9.91 -4.47 -72.70
C LEU A 185 -10.68 -5.72 -73.13
N GLU A 186 -11.52 -6.30 -72.25
CA GLU A 186 -12.38 -7.43 -72.61
C GLU A 186 -13.32 -7.05 -73.77
N TYR A 187 -13.91 -5.86 -73.74
CA TYR A 187 -14.75 -5.34 -74.82
C TYR A 187 -13.97 -5.12 -76.12
N GLU A 188 -12.76 -4.54 -76.05
CA GLU A 188 -11.90 -4.37 -77.23
C GLU A 188 -11.51 -5.73 -77.85
N VAL A 189 -11.23 -6.73 -77.02
CA VAL A 189 -10.95 -8.10 -77.47
C VAL A 189 -12.15 -8.71 -78.18
N GLU A 190 -13.36 -8.56 -77.63
CA GLU A 190 -14.59 -9.01 -78.30
C GLU A 190 -14.77 -8.35 -79.67
N GLN A 191 -14.59 -7.02 -79.77
CA GLN A 191 -14.68 -6.32 -81.05
C GLN A 191 -13.62 -6.80 -82.06
N LEU A 192 -12.38 -7.05 -81.62
CA LEU A 192 -11.33 -7.57 -82.48
C LEU A 192 -11.63 -8.99 -82.96
N MET A 193 -12.19 -9.84 -82.10
CA MET A 193 -12.61 -11.20 -82.45
C MET A 193 -13.74 -11.18 -83.50
N GLU A 194 -14.72 -10.29 -83.35
CA GLU A 194 -15.79 -10.09 -84.33
C GLU A 194 -15.23 -9.57 -85.67
N GLY A 195 -14.33 -8.57 -85.63
CA GLY A 195 -13.65 -8.05 -86.81
C GLY A 195 -12.82 -9.11 -87.53
N GLN A 196 -12.11 -9.95 -86.78
CA GLN A 196 -11.35 -11.08 -87.31
C GLN A 196 -12.28 -12.11 -87.98
N ALA A 197 -13.40 -12.46 -87.37
CA ALA A 197 -14.37 -13.39 -87.95
C ALA A 197 -14.94 -12.84 -89.27
N LEU A 198 -15.23 -11.54 -89.33
CA LEU A 198 -15.73 -10.89 -90.53
C LEU A 198 -14.70 -10.85 -91.66
N LEU A 199 -13.44 -10.52 -91.33
CA LEU A 199 -12.31 -10.61 -92.27
C LEU A 199 -12.10 -12.05 -92.75
N PHE A 200 -12.16 -13.04 -91.87
CA PHE A 200 -12.02 -14.46 -92.24
C PHE A 200 -13.14 -14.89 -93.20
N HIS A 201 -14.38 -14.46 -92.96
CA HIS A 201 -15.50 -14.70 -93.88
C HIS A 201 -15.29 -14.00 -95.24
N GLN A 202 -14.82 -12.76 -95.24
CA GLN A 202 -14.49 -12.02 -96.47
C GLN A 202 -13.36 -12.69 -97.25
N ILE A 203 -12.27 -13.09 -96.59
CA ILE A 203 -11.15 -13.83 -97.18
C ILE A 203 -11.65 -15.15 -97.75
N SER A 204 -12.45 -15.93 -97.00
CA SER A 204 -13.03 -17.20 -97.47
C SER A 204 -13.92 -16.99 -98.70
N ARG A 205 -14.70 -15.90 -98.73
CA ARG A 205 -15.50 -15.52 -99.90
C ARG A 205 -14.61 -15.13 -101.07
N LEU A 206 -13.55 -14.35 -100.85
CA LEU A 206 -12.62 -13.92 -101.90
C LEU A 206 -11.74 -15.05 -102.42
N THR A 207 -11.28 -15.98 -101.57
CA THR A 207 -10.55 -17.19 -101.99
C THR A 207 -11.48 -18.18 -102.66
N GLY A 208 -12.71 -18.36 -102.19
CA GLY A 208 -13.74 -19.14 -102.90
C GLY A 208 -14.10 -18.54 -104.26
N VAL A 209 -14.20 -17.21 -104.37
CA VAL A 209 -14.43 -16.51 -105.64
C VAL A 209 -13.17 -16.52 -106.52
N SER A 210 -11.96 -16.39 -105.96
CA SER A 210 -10.68 -16.42 -106.67
C SER A 210 -10.33 -17.82 -107.21
N LEU A 211 -10.67 -18.88 -106.48
CA LEU A 211 -10.59 -20.27 -106.96
C LEU A 211 -11.58 -20.54 -108.11
N ILE A 212 -12.65 -19.76 -108.20
CA ILE A 212 -13.65 -19.86 -109.27
C ILE A 212 -13.35 -18.89 -110.42
N SER A 213 -12.63 -17.78 -110.20
CA SER A 213 -12.50 -16.72 -111.19
C SER A 213 -11.13 -16.56 -111.86
N HIS A 214 -9.97 -16.80 -111.24
CA HIS A 214 -8.69 -16.53 -111.92
C HIS A 214 -7.55 -17.50 -111.59
N GLY A 215 -7.31 -18.44 -112.52
CA GLY A 215 -5.93 -18.76 -112.90
C GLY A 215 -5.35 -17.58 -113.68
N ALA A 216 -4.56 -16.73 -113.02
CA ALA A 216 -3.69 -15.75 -113.69
C ALA A 216 -2.67 -15.17 -112.67
N THR A 217 -1.43 -15.62 -112.77
CA THR A 217 -0.26 -15.07 -112.07
C THR A 217 0.22 -13.78 -112.74
N SER A 218 0.08 -12.64 -112.05
CA SER A 218 0.81 -11.41 -112.34
C SER A 218 1.88 -11.19 -111.26
N PRO A 219 3.12 -10.80 -111.61
CA PRO A 219 4.21 -10.60 -110.64
C PRO A 219 3.91 -9.51 -109.59
N GLU A 220 3.05 -8.54 -109.89
CA GLU A 220 2.67 -7.47 -108.97
C GLU A 220 1.79 -7.95 -107.81
N SER A 221 0.92 -8.94 -108.03
CA SER A 221 0.10 -9.52 -106.95
C SER A 221 0.92 -10.39 -106.02
N VAL A 222 1.95 -11.08 -106.54
CA VAL A 222 2.94 -11.81 -105.73
C VAL A 222 3.74 -10.84 -104.86
N GLN A 223 4.14 -9.69 -105.40
CA GLN A 223 4.87 -8.66 -104.65
C GLN A 223 4.00 -8.03 -103.55
N HIS A 224 2.72 -7.77 -103.81
CA HIS A 224 1.79 -7.25 -102.80
C HIS A 224 1.56 -8.23 -101.65
N VAL A 225 1.40 -9.53 -101.96
CA VAL A 225 1.30 -10.59 -100.95
C VAL A 225 2.60 -10.70 -100.14
N ALA A 226 3.76 -10.58 -100.78
CA ALA A 226 5.05 -10.57 -100.08
C ALA A 226 5.18 -9.38 -99.11
N SER A 227 4.78 -8.17 -99.52
CA SER A 227 4.80 -6.98 -98.64
C SER A 227 3.82 -7.10 -97.46
N LEU A 228 2.65 -7.71 -97.67
CA LEU A 228 1.70 -7.98 -96.58
C LEU A 228 2.27 -9.00 -95.59
N LEU A 229 2.90 -10.07 -96.07
CA LEU A 229 3.55 -11.07 -95.21
C LEU A 229 4.72 -10.47 -94.41
N GLU A 230 5.52 -9.58 -95.02
CA GLU A 230 6.57 -8.85 -94.30
C GLU A 230 6.00 -7.94 -93.21
N TRP A 231 4.93 -7.20 -93.52
CA TRP A 231 4.25 -6.34 -92.55
C TRP A 231 3.67 -7.16 -91.39
N PHE A 232 2.97 -8.27 -91.67
CA PHE A 232 2.46 -9.18 -90.64
C PHE A 232 3.60 -9.78 -89.79
N GLY A 233 4.71 -10.16 -90.42
CA GLY A 233 5.89 -10.63 -89.69
C GLY A 233 6.54 -9.55 -88.82
N HIS A 234 6.50 -8.29 -89.24
CA HIS A 234 6.93 -7.16 -88.41
C HIS A 234 5.98 -6.86 -87.25
N ASP A 235 4.67 -6.94 -87.49
CA ASP A 235 3.65 -6.71 -86.47
C ASP A 235 3.70 -7.80 -85.38
N GLN A 236 3.78 -9.08 -85.78
CA GLN A 236 3.95 -10.18 -84.82
C GLN A 236 5.23 -10.05 -83.98
N ARG A 237 6.34 -9.61 -84.58
CA ARG A 237 7.59 -9.37 -83.84
C ARG A 237 7.47 -8.22 -82.86
N ARG A 238 6.76 -7.14 -83.21
CA ARG A 238 6.49 -6.03 -82.29
C ARG A 238 5.60 -6.45 -81.13
N GLN A 239 4.53 -7.18 -81.40
CA GLN A 239 3.67 -7.73 -80.35
C GLN A 239 4.46 -8.65 -79.42
N LEU A 240 5.25 -9.57 -79.97
CA LEU A 240 6.07 -10.49 -79.17
C LEU A 240 7.10 -9.75 -78.29
N ALA A 241 7.71 -8.67 -78.81
CA ALA A 241 8.59 -7.81 -78.02
C ALA A 241 7.85 -7.10 -76.87
N ALA A 242 6.64 -6.58 -77.12
CA ALA A 242 5.81 -5.96 -76.09
C ALA A 242 5.39 -6.96 -74.98
N TRP A 243 5.01 -8.18 -75.37
CA TRP A 243 4.71 -9.26 -74.41
C TRP A 243 5.93 -9.67 -73.60
N GLN A 244 7.12 -9.72 -74.21
CA GLN A 244 8.38 -10.00 -73.50
C GLN A 244 8.70 -8.90 -72.48
N GLU A 245 8.49 -7.63 -72.84
CA GLU A 245 8.73 -6.50 -71.94
C GLU A 245 7.73 -6.49 -70.77
N GLN A 246 6.45 -6.76 -71.02
CA GLN A 246 5.45 -6.92 -69.96
C GLN A 246 5.79 -8.08 -69.02
N THR A 247 6.20 -9.23 -69.56
CA THR A 247 6.62 -10.38 -68.76
C THR A 247 7.81 -10.03 -67.86
N ALA A 248 8.82 -9.34 -68.42
CA ALA A 248 9.97 -8.87 -67.66
C ALA A 248 9.58 -7.84 -66.58
N SER A 249 8.60 -6.97 -66.85
CA SER A 249 8.08 -6.01 -65.88
C SER A 249 7.42 -6.72 -64.69
N LEU A 250 6.51 -7.65 -64.97
CA LEU A 250 5.83 -8.45 -63.95
C LEU A 250 6.81 -9.30 -63.14
N GLU A 251 7.87 -9.79 -63.76
CA GLU A 251 8.90 -10.58 -63.06
C GLU A 251 9.72 -9.72 -62.09
N ARG A 252 10.01 -8.45 -62.43
CA ARG A 252 10.62 -7.50 -61.50
C ARG A 252 9.69 -7.15 -60.35
N GLU A 253 8.40 -6.91 -60.63
CA GLU A 253 7.41 -6.62 -59.60
C GLU A 253 7.25 -7.79 -58.62
N LYS A 254 7.18 -9.02 -59.14
CA LYS A 254 7.21 -10.25 -58.33
C LYS A 254 8.42 -10.30 -57.41
N GLN A 255 9.62 -10.00 -57.91
CA GLN A 255 10.83 -9.99 -57.08
C GLN A 255 10.76 -8.95 -55.95
N VAL A 256 10.25 -7.75 -56.23
CA VAL A 256 10.04 -6.70 -55.21
C VAL A 256 9.05 -7.15 -54.15
N LEU A 257 7.92 -7.75 -54.55
CA LEU A 257 6.91 -8.25 -53.60
C LEU A 257 7.45 -9.40 -52.74
N VAL A 258 8.23 -10.31 -53.32
CA VAL A 258 8.91 -11.37 -52.57
C VAL A 258 9.86 -10.78 -51.51
N GLY A 259 10.60 -9.72 -51.86
CA GLY A 259 11.45 -8.99 -50.91
C GLY A 259 10.63 -8.40 -49.75
N LYS A 260 9.55 -7.67 -50.06
CA LYS A 260 8.65 -7.09 -49.04
C LYS A 260 8.02 -8.14 -48.13
N VAL A 261 7.63 -9.30 -48.67
CA VAL A 261 7.12 -10.42 -47.86
C VAL A 261 8.21 -10.98 -46.95
N GLY A 262 9.46 -11.07 -47.42
CA GLY A 262 10.60 -11.47 -46.61
C GLY A 262 10.85 -10.51 -45.43
N GLU A 263 10.87 -9.20 -45.70
CA GLU A 263 11.00 -8.17 -44.67
C GLU A 263 9.85 -8.23 -43.65
N ALA A 264 8.62 -8.36 -44.12
CA ALA A 264 7.45 -8.49 -43.26
C ALA A 264 7.57 -9.72 -42.34
N LYS A 265 7.99 -10.87 -42.87
CA LYS A 265 8.22 -12.09 -42.06
C LYS A 265 9.31 -11.89 -41.00
N ALA A 266 10.40 -11.19 -41.34
CA ALA A 266 11.46 -10.89 -40.38
C ALA A 266 10.94 -9.99 -39.24
N VAL A 267 10.12 -8.99 -39.57
CA VAL A 267 9.46 -8.12 -38.60
C VAL A 267 8.48 -8.89 -37.71
N THR A 268 7.64 -9.77 -38.29
CA THR A 268 6.72 -10.63 -37.53
C THR A 268 7.47 -11.51 -36.55
N SER A 269 8.55 -12.18 -36.99
CA SER A 269 9.36 -13.03 -36.12
C SER A 269 9.99 -12.25 -34.96
N LYS A 270 10.43 -11.01 -35.20
CA LYS A 270 10.94 -10.13 -34.14
C LYS A 270 9.84 -9.79 -33.12
N PHE A 271 8.65 -9.42 -33.58
CA PHE A 271 7.52 -9.13 -32.69
C PHE A 271 7.04 -10.35 -31.92
N GLU A 272 7.06 -11.55 -32.50
CA GLU A 272 6.77 -12.79 -31.77
C GLU A 272 7.79 -13.03 -30.64
N GLY A 273 9.07 -12.74 -30.88
CA GLY A 273 10.11 -12.80 -29.86
C GLY A 273 9.90 -11.78 -28.73
N GLU A 274 9.58 -10.53 -29.07
CA GLU A 274 9.26 -9.47 -28.09
C GLU A 274 8.00 -9.82 -27.28
N LEU A 275 6.96 -10.34 -27.93
CA LEU A 275 5.74 -10.82 -27.27
C LEU A 275 6.04 -11.94 -26.26
N GLY A 276 6.89 -12.90 -26.63
CA GLY A 276 7.33 -13.97 -25.71
C GLY A 276 8.18 -13.47 -24.54
N GLN A 277 8.92 -12.37 -24.69
CA GLN A 277 9.61 -11.73 -23.57
C GLN A 277 8.61 -11.05 -22.63
N VAL A 278 7.65 -10.31 -23.17
CA VAL A 278 6.60 -9.65 -22.38
C VAL A 278 5.78 -10.68 -21.61
N GLN A 279 5.40 -11.80 -22.23
CA GLN A 279 4.67 -12.88 -21.55
C GLN A 279 5.44 -13.45 -20.34
N ARG A 280 6.76 -13.61 -20.45
CA ARG A 280 7.59 -14.06 -19.32
C ARG A 280 7.62 -13.05 -18.18
N VAL A 281 7.79 -11.76 -18.50
CA VAL A 281 7.77 -10.69 -17.48
C VAL A 281 6.40 -10.62 -16.78
N VAL A 282 5.31 -10.83 -17.52
CA VAL A 282 3.96 -10.90 -16.95
C VAL A 282 3.83 -12.09 -15.99
N GLN A 283 4.30 -13.28 -16.37
CA GLN A 283 4.28 -14.46 -15.50
C GLN A 283 5.09 -14.25 -14.22
N GLU A 284 6.30 -13.70 -14.32
CA GLU A 284 7.13 -13.35 -13.15
C GLU A 284 6.39 -12.32 -12.26
N GLY A 285 5.75 -11.33 -12.87
CA GLY A 285 4.89 -10.36 -12.18
C GLY A 285 3.73 -11.02 -11.43
N GLU A 286 3.00 -11.93 -12.06
CA GLU A 286 1.89 -12.68 -11.44
C GLU A 286 2.36 -13.52 -10.24
N GLU A 287 3.51 -14.18 -10.35
CA GLU A 287 4.11 -14.94 -9.24
C GLU A 287 4.49 -14.03 -8.05
N THR A 288 5.04 -12.85 -8.32
CA THR A 288 5.36 -11.89 -7.24
C THR A 288 4.10 -11.36 -6.56
N VAL A 289 3.04 -11.07 -7.33
CA VAL A 289 1.75 -10.64 -6.79
C VAL A 289 1.12 -11.73 -5.93
N ALA A 290 1.17 -12.99 -6.37
CA ALA A 290 0.67 -14.12 -5.58
C ALA A 290 1.42 -14.22 -4.24
N ARG A 291 2.75 -14.17 -4.25
CA ARG A 291 3.56 -14.19 -3.02
C ARG A 291 3.24 -13.04 -2.07
N LEU A 292 3.01 -11.84 -2.60
CA LEU A 292 2.65 -10.68 -1.78
C LEU A 292 1.24 -10.82 -1.17
N ARG A 293 0.29 -11.46 -1.88
CA ARG A 293 -1.03 -11.77 -1.32
C ARG A 293 -0.93 -12.75 -0.16
N ASP A 294 -0.17 -13.83 -0.31
CA ASP A 294 0.04 -14.81 0.77
C ASP A 294 0.67 -14.15 2.01
N GLN A 295 1.63 -13.24 1.81
CA GLN A 295 2.24 -12.47 2.90
C GLN A 295 1.25 -11.53 3.60
N LEU A 296 0.35 -10.89 2.84
CA LEU A 296 -0.70 -10.04 3.40
C LEU A 296 -1.71 -10.85 4.22
N GLU A 297 -2.11 -12.02 3.74
CA GLU A 297 -3.00 -12.93 4.48
C GLU A 297 -2.35 -13.39 5.79
N GLU A 298 -1.07 -13.81 5.75
CA GLU A 298 -0.35 -14.22 6.96
C GLU A 298 -0.19 -13.07 7.99
N LEU A 299 0.02 -11.84 7.51
CA LEU A 299 0.07 -10.66 8.38
C LEU A 299 -1.30 -10.32 8.96
N HIS A 300 -2.36 -10.49 8.19
CA HIS A 300 -3.74 -10.28 8.65
C HIS A 300 -4.12 -11.30 9.74
N GLU A 301 -3.84 -12.58 9.54
CA GLU A 301 -4.05 -13.63 10.55
C GLU A 301 -3.28 -13.33 11.85
N ARG A 302 -2.03 -12.87 11.74
CA ARG A 302 -1.25 -12.45 12.90
C ARG A 302 -1.87 -11.25 13.61
N GLU A 303 -2.37 -10.27 12.85
CA GLU A 303 -3.05 -9.11 13.42
C GLU A 303 -4.29 -9.55 14.20
N GLU A 304 -5.17 -10.36 13.61
CA GLU A 304 -6.37 -10.89 14.26
C GLU A 304 -6.02 -11.66 15.54
N ALA A 305 -4.99 -12.51 15.51
CA ALA A 305 -4.51 -13.23 16.69
C ALA A 305 -4.05 -12.28 17.80
N THR A 306 -3.32 -11.21 17.47
CA THR A 306 -2.90 -10.20 18.45
C THR A 306 -4.06 -9.38 18.99
N GLN A 307 -5.07 -9.07 18.17
CA GLN A 307 -6.28 -8.38 18.61
C GLN A 307 -7.07 -9.24 19.60
N LEU A 308 -7.21 -10.55 19.33
CA LEU A 308 -7.82 -11.52 20.24
C LEU A 308 -7.07 -11.61 21.58
N GLN A 309 -5.73 -11.66 21.54
CA GLN A 309 -4.91 -11.65 22.76
C GLN A 309 -5.10 -10.35 23.56
N MET A 310 -5.17 -9.21 22.88
CA MET A 310 -5.37 -7.91 23.54
C MET A 310 -6.77 -7.83 24.17
N ALA A 311 -7.80 -8.31 23.48
CA ALA A 311 -9.16 -8.40 24.03
C ALA A 311 -9.19 -9.30 25.27
N HIS A 312 -8.51 -10.45 25.24
CA HIS A 312 -8.41 -11.32 26.42
C HIS A 312 -7.71 -10.63 27.59
N ALA A 313 -6.60 -9.94 27.36
CA ALA A 313 -5.90 -9.19 28.40
C ALA A 313 -6.78 -8.08 29.01
N LEU A 314 -7.54 -7.35 28.20
CA LEU A 314 -8.50 -6.35 28.69
C LEU A 314 -9.57 -6.99 29.59
N THR A 315 -10.13 -8.14 29.21
CA THR A 315 -11.11 -8.84 30.07
C THR A 315 -10.52 -9.30 31.41
N GLN A 316 -9.24 -9.69 31.44
CA GLN A 316 -8.55 -10.03 32.69
C GLN A 316 -8.35 -8.80 33.58
N VAL A 317 -7.98 -7.66 32.99
CA VAL A 317 -7.83 -6.38 33.71
C VAL A 317 -9.17 -5.94 34.30
N ASP A 318 -10.26 -5.99 33.53
CA ASP A 318 -11.60 -5.64 34.03
C ASP A 318 -12.01 -6.54 35.22
N LYS A 319 -11.70 -7.84 35.13
CA LYS A 319 -11.94 -8.76 36.24
C LYS A 319 -11.14 -8.39 37.48
N ALA A 320 -9.83 -8.13 37.34
CA ALA A 320 -8.97 -7.72 38.44
C ALA A 320 -9.42 -6.39 39.08
N LEU A 321 -9.87 -5.42 38.26
CA LEU A 321 -10.45 -4.17 38.76
C LEU A 321 -11.74 -4.43 39.55
N SER A 322 -12.62 -5.30 39.06
CA SER A 322 -13.85 -5.66 39.77
C SER A 322 -13.56 -6.36 41.11
N GLU A 323 -12.55 -7.22 41.18
CA GLU A 323 -12.09 -7.88 42.40
C GLU A 323 -11.51 -6.86 43.39
N ARG A 324 -10.63 -5.96 42.92
CA ARG A 324 -10.10 -4.85 43.72
C ARG A 324 -11.23 -4.01 44.33
N ASP A 325 -12.25 -3.68 43.56
CA ASP A 325 -13.39 -2.88 44.03
C ASP A 325 -14.27 -3.65 45.04
N ILE A 326 -14.33 -4.98 44.96
CA ILE A 326 -14.95 -5.83 46.00
C ILE A 326 -14.11 -5.78 47.28
N TYR A 327 -12.79 -5.97 47.18
CA TYR A 327 -11.89 -5.92 48.34
C TYR A 327 -11.89 -4.55 49.02
N ALA A 328 -11.89 -3.46 48.25
CA ALA A 328 -11.98 -2.11 48.78
C ALA A 328 -13.30 -1.89 49.56
N ARG A 329 -14.42 -2.40 49.05
CA ARG A 329 -15.72 -2.34 49.77
C ARG A 329 -15.72 -3.20 51.04
N LEU A 330 -15.09 -4.38 51.01
CA LEU A 330 -14.94 -5.22 52.20
C LEU A 330 -14.09 -4.52 53.26
N ALA A 331 -12.93 -3.99 52.90
CA ALA A 331 -12.05 -3.26 53.79
C ALA A 331 -12.77 -2.10 54.48
N LYS A 332 -13.54 -1.30 53.71
CA LYS A 332 -14.35 -0.22 54.25
C LYS A 332 -15.38 -0.71 55.29
N ARG A 333 -16.07 -1.82 55.04
CA ARG A 333 -17.01 -2.41 56.00
C ARG A 333 -16.33 -2.91 57.27
N TRP A 334 -15.13 -3.49 57.16
CA TRP A 334 -14.36 -3.94 58.32
C TRP A 334 -13.91 -2.77 59.19
N GLN A 335 -13.47 -1.67 58.56
CA GLN A 335 -13.12 -0.44 59.26
C GLN A 335 -14.32 0.16 59.99
N GLU A 336 -15.46 0.31 59.32
CA GLU A 336 -16.71 0.79 59.94
C GLU A 336 -17.17 -0.10 61.10
N LYS A 337 -16.98 -1.43 61.00
CA LYS A 337 -17.35 -2.37 62.06
C LYS A 337 -16.38 -2.34 63.24
N GLY A 338 -15.08 -2.19 62.98
CA GLY A 338 -14.05 -2.01 64.02
C GLY A 338 -14.22 -0.70 64.79
N GLU A 339 -14.55 0.40 64.10
CA GLU A 339 -14.91 1.68 64.73
C GLU A 339 -16.21 1.56 65.55
N GLY A 340 -17.20 0.81 65.06
CA GLY A 340 -18.45 0.53 65.77
C GLY A 340 -18.30 -0.38 67.00
N GLU A 341 -17.35 -1.31 67.02
CA GLU A 341 -17.05 -2.15 68.18
C GLU A 341 -16.16 -1.39 69.19
N ALA A 342 -15.19 -0.61 68.73
CA ALA A 342 -14.37 0.25 69.58
C ALA A 342 -15.21 1.33 70.30
N THR A 343 -16.16 1.95 69.61
CA THR A 343 -17.08 2.93 70.23
C THR A 343 -17.98 2.27 71.29
N LYS A 344 -18.49 1.06 71.05
CA LYS A 344 -19.24 0.31 72.09
C LYS A 344 -18.40 -0.04 73.31
N VAL A 345 -17.14 -0.45 73.13
CA VAL A 345 -16.24 -0.76 74.25
C VAL A 345 -15.89 0.51 75.02
N VAL A 346 -15.73 1.65 74.35
CA VAL A 346 -15.52 2.96 74.99
C VAL A 346 -16.77 3.42 75.76
N ASP A 347 -17.97 3.26 75.19
CA ASP A 347 -19.23 3.61 75.84
C ASP A 347 -19.54 2.70 77.05
N GLU A 348 -19.25 1.38 76.95
CA GLU A 348 -19.39 0.44 78.07
C GLU A 348 -18.34 0.70 79.17
N ALA A 349 -17.15 1.18 78.82
CA ALA A 349 -16.11 1.56 79.78
C ALA A 349 -16.36 2.93 80.45
N GLN A 350 -17.18 3.81 79.86
CA GLN A 350 -17.58 5.09 80.45
C GLN A 350 -18.83 5.00 81.36
N HIS A 351 -19.50 3.83 81.37
CA HIS A 351 -20.70 3.59 82.17
C HIS A 351 -20.54 2.52 83.26
N GLN A 352 -19.30 2.06 83.51
CA GLN A 352 -18.89 1.36 84.73
C GLN A 352 -18.13 2.33 85.64
#